data_AF-A0A3N5PAC5-F1
#
_entry.id   AF-A0A3N5PAC5-F1
#
_cell.length_a   1.000
_cell.length_b   1.000
_cell.length_c   1.000
_cell.angle_alpha   90.00
_cell.angle_beta   90.00
_cell.angle_gamma   90.00
#
_symmetry.space_group_name_H-M   'P 1'
#
loop_
_entity.id
_entity.type
_entity.pdbx_description
1 polymer ?
#
loop_
_entity_poly.entity_id
_entity_poly.type
_entity_poly.pdbx_seq_one_letter_code
_entity_poly.pdbx_strand_id
1 'polypeptide(L)'
;PILNNAATVLLMGPIAHGVAQNIGVDSVAFLMAVAIGASCDFLTPFGHQNNTLILGAGGYRFADFWKLGLPIDAIILSIAVPLLPIVFPFG
;
A
#
# COMPACT_ATOMS: atom_id res chain seq x y z
N PRO A 1 -7.98 12.03 -11.68
CA PRO A 1 -7.49 11.01 -10.73
C PRO A 1 -5.97 11.13 -10.58
N ILE A 2 -5.49 12.10 -9.80
CA ILE A 2 -4.06 12.50 -9.77
C ILE A 2 -3.27 11.72 -8.69
N LEU A 3 -3.94 11.04 -7.76
CA LEU A 3 -3.37 10.00 -6.91
C LEU A 3 -4.27 8.76 -7.01
N ASN A 4 -3.90 7.87 -7.93
CA ASN A 4 -4.28 6.46 -7.90
C ASN A 4 -2.96 5.73 -7.64
N ASN A 5 -3.00 4.59 -6.97
CA ASN A 5 -1.91 3.69 -6.58
C ASN A 5 -0.64 3.78 -7.43
N ALA A 6 -0.78 3.83 -8.76
CA ALA A 6 0.32 3.98 -9.69
C ALA A 6 1.22 5.21 -9.43
N ALA A 7 0.64 6.36 -9.08
CA ALA A 7 1.38 7.56 -8.71
C ALA A 7 2.19 7.36 -7.42
N THR A 8 1.59 6.71 -6.42
CA THR A 8 2.27 6.37 -5.15
C THR A 8 3.45 5.43 -5.40
N VAL A 9 3.25 4.38 -6.20
CA VAL A 9 4.33 3.45 -6.59
C VAL A 9 5.43 4.17 -7.35
N LEU A 10 5.08 5.04 -8.28
CA LEU A 10 6.06 5.78 -9.08
C LEU A 10 6.92 6.71 -8.22
N LEU A 11 6.33 7.35 -7.20
CA LEU A 11 7.04 8.24 -6.27
C LEU A 11 7.89 7.46 -5.27
N MET A 12 7.38 6.35 -4.74
CA MET A 12 8.03 5.57 -3.69
C MET A 12 9.04 4.56 -4.23
N GLY A 13 8.91 4.13 -5.49
CA GLY A 13 9.79 3.15 -6.13
C GLY A 13 11.28 3.50 -6.05
N PRO A 14 11.71 4.72 -6.43
CA PRO A 14 13.12 5.12 -6.32
C PRO A 14 13.66 5.09 -4.90
N ILE A 15 12.83 5.46 -3.91
CA ILE A 15 13.21 5.43 -2.49
C ILE A 15 13.41 3.98 -2.04
N ALA A 16 12.47 3.10 -2.36
CA ALA A 16 12.55 1.68 -2.03
C ALA A 16 13.75 0.99 -2.68
N HIS A 17 14.04 1.31 -3.95
CA HIS A 17 15.24 0.82 -4.63
C HIS A 17 16.53 1.32 -3.96
N GLY A 18 16.60 2.60 -3.60
CA GLY A 18 17.76 3.16 -2.89
C GLY A 18 17.98 2.53 -1.51
N VAL A 19 16.91 2.22 -0.77
CA VAL A 19 17.00 1.50 0.51
C VAL A 19 17.57 0.09 0.31
N ALA A 20 17.08 -0.65 -0.69
CA ALA A 20 17.58 -1.98 -1.00
C ALA A 20 19.07 -1.97 -1.38
N GLN A 21 19.50 -0.99 -2.17
CA GLN A 21 20.92 -0.80 -2.53
C GLN A 21 21.79 -0.48 -1.31
N ASN A 22 21.31 0.36 -0.40
CA ASN A 22 22.06 0.72 0.82
C ASN A 22 22.32 -0.47 1.75
N ILE A 23 21.43 -1.46 1.77
CA ILE A 23 21.58 -2.67 2.58
C ILE A 23 22.12 -3.86 1.78
N GLY A 24 22.41 -3.67 0.48
CA GLY A 24 23.05 -4.67 -0.38
C GLY A 24 22.16 -5.85 -0.78
N VAL A 25 20.85 -5.65 -0.91
CA VAL A 25 19.89 -6.71 -1.26
C VAL A 25 19.15 -6.44 -2.57
N ASP A 26 18.52 -7.46 -3.16
CA ASP A 26 17.66 -7.27 -4.32
C ASP A 26 16.48 -6.34 -4.00
N SER A 27 16.29 -5.35 -4.87
CA SER A 27 15.21 -4.37 -4.80
C SER A 27 13.83 -4.92 -5.14
N VAL A 28 13.69 -6.09 -5.76
CA VAL A 28 12.39 -6.65 -6.16
C VAL A 28 11.45 -6.77 -4.97
N ALA A 29 11.91 -7.30 -3.83
CA ALA A 29 11.09 -7.41 -2.62
C ALA A 29 10.60 -6.06 -2.09
N PHE A 30 11.43 -5.02 -2.18
CA PHE A 30 11.12 -3.66 -1.74
C PHE A 30 10.13 -2.97 -2.68
N LEU A 31 10.31 -3.14 -3.99
CA LEU A 31 9.39 -2.62 -5.00
C LEU A 31 8.01 -3.28 -4.89
N MET A 32 7.97 -4.59 -4.61
CA MET A 32 6.74 -5.31 -4.34
C MET A 32 6.08 -4.87 -3.02
N ALA A 33 6.85 -4.58 -1.98
CA ALA A 33 6.34 -3.97 -0.75
C ALA A 33 5.63 -2.65 -1.01
N VAL A 34 6.24 -1.79 -1.85
CA VAL A 34 5.64 -0.52 -2.27
C VAL A 34 4.36 -0.75 -3.08
N ALA A 35 4.35 -1.70 -4.02
CA ALA A 35 3.17 -2.00 -4.84
C ALA A 35 1.99 -2.50 -3.99
N ILE A 36 2.26 -3.36 -3.02
CA ILE A 36 1.24 -3.87 -2.08
C ILE A 36 0.73 -2.74 -1.19
N GLY A 37 1.64 -1.97 -0.57
CA GLY A 37 1.27 -0.86 0.31
C GLY A 37 0.47 0.22 -0.42
N ALA A 38 0.87 0.57 -1.64
CA ALA A 38 0.13 1.49 -2.51
C ALA A 38 -1.20 0.93 -3.01
N SER A 39 -1.51 -0.35 -2.77
CA SER A 39 -2.82 -0.96 -3.04
C SER A 39 -3.73 -0.99 -1.83
N CYS A 40 -3.21 -0.64 -0.64
CA CYS A 40 -3.93 -0.67 0.63
C CYS A 40 -4.52 0.70 0.96
N ASP A 41 -5.38 1.25 0.10
CA ASP A 41 -5.92 2.60 0.26
C ASP A 41 -7.25 2.60 1.06
N PHE A 42 -7.32 1.74 2.07
CA PHE A 42 -8.55 1.46 2.82
C PHE A 42 -8.81 2.44 3.97
N LEU A 43 -7.77 3.11 4.47
CA LEU A 43 -7.85 4.05 5.59
C LEU A 43 -8.55 5.37 5.27
N THR A 44 -8.64 5.74 3.99
CA THR A 44 -9.20 7.04 3.59
C THR A 44 -10.21 6.89 2.44
N PRO A 45 -11.23 7.76 2.38
CA PRO A 45 -12.21 7.72 1.31
C PRO A 45 -11.63 8.18 -0.04
N PHE A 46 -10.48 8.86 -0.05
CA PHE A 46 -9.84 9.38 -1.26
C PHE A 46 -8.86 8.40 -1.91
N GLY A 47 -8.63 7.25 -1.29
CA GLY A 47 -7.71 6.23 -1.79
C GLY A 47 -8.14 5.63 -3.13
N HIS A 48 -9.45 5.46 -3.31
CA HIS A 48 -10.03 4.91 -4.53
C HIS A 48 -11.34 5.60 -4.89
N GLN A 49 -11.62 5.70 -6.19
CA GLN A 49 -12.87 6.28 -6.67
C GLN A 49 -14.10 5.57 -6.09
N ASN A 50 -14.04 4.25 -5.88
CA ASN A 50 -15.11 3.51 -5.22
C ASN A 50 -15.32 3.99 -3.77
N ASN A 51 -14.24 4.11 -2.98
CA ASN A 51 -14.27 4.58 -1.59
C ASN A 51 -14.85 6.01 -1.48
N THR A 52 -14.59 6.86 -2.46
CA THR A 52 -15.16 8.23 -2.49
C THR A 52 -16.66 8.21 -2.80
N LEU A 53 -17.12 7.30 -3.67
CA LEU A 53 -18.53 7.17 -4.02
C LEU A 53 -19.39 6.73 -2.83
N ILE A 54 -18.95 5.73 -2.05
CA ILE A 54 -19.67 5.27 -0.85
C ILE A 54 -19.64 6.27 0.31
N LEU A 55 -18.65 7.17 0.39
CA LEU A 55 -18.67 8.27 1.36
C LEU A 55 -19.88 9.20 1.13
N GLY A 56 -20.17 9.54 -0.13
CA GLY A 56 -21.28 10.44 -0.49
C GLY A 56 -22.63 9.72 -0.60
N ALA A 57 -22.70 8.65 -1.37
CA ALA A 57 -23.96 7.95 -1.67
C ALA A 57 -24.33 6.88 -0.63
N GLY A 58 -23.35 6.35 0.11
CA GLY A 58 -23.54 5.27 1.09
C GLY A 58 -23.72 5.75 2.53
N GLY A 59 -23.63 7.05 2.80
CA GLY A 59 -23.78 7.63 4.15
C GLY A 59 -22.63 7.31 5.11
N TYR A 60 -21.48 6.83 4.61
CA TYR A 60 -20.29 6.57 5.42
C TYR A 60 -19.64 7.89 5.86
N ARG A 61 -19.08 7.92 7.06
CA ARG A 61 -18.28 9.06 7.55
C ARG A 61 -16.81 8.74 7.37
N PHE A 62 -15.96 9.76 7.31
CA PHE A 62 -14.50 9.60 7.18
C PHE A 62 -13.93 8.66 8.27
N ALA A 63 -14.43 8.76 9.50
CA ALA A 63 -13.99 7.93 10.62
C ALA A 63 -14.33 6.43 10.47
N ASP A 64 -15.32 6.08 9.63
CA ASP A 64 -15.71 4.69 9.42
C ASP A 64 -14.68 3.95 8.56
N PHE A 65 -14.04 4.65 7.63
CA PHE A 65 -12.92 4.11 6.82
C PHE A 65 -11.73 3.75 7.68
N TRP A 66 -11.37 4.58 8.66
CA TRP A 66 -10.25 4.27 9.55
C TRP A 66 -10.53 3.03 10.41
N LYS A 67 -11.76 2.89 10.92
CA LYS A 67 -12.16 1.75 11.78
C LYS A 67 -12.16 0.42 11.04
N LEU A 68 -12.54 0.40 9.77
CA LEU A 68 -12.54 -0.80 8.94
C LEU A 68 -11.22 -1.03 8.20
N GLY A 69 -10.60 0.03 7.69
CA GLY A 69 -9.37 -0.04 6.92
C GLY A 69 -8.17 -0.44 7.76
N LEU A 70 -8.02 0.11 8.96
CA LEU A 70 -6.87 -0.19 9.82
C LEU A 70 -6.70 -1.68 10.17
N PRO A 71 -7.74 -2.42 10.60
CA PRO A 71 -7.59 -3.85 10.85
C PRO A 71 -7.29 -4.64 9.57
N ILE A 72 -7.83 -4.23 8.42
CA ILE A 72 -7.55 -4.87 7.12
C ILE A 72 -6.09 -4.64 6.72
N ASP A 73 -5.61 -3.40 6.77
CA ASP A 73 -4.23 -3.03 6.47
C ASP A 73 -3.25 -3.75 7.39
N ALA A 74 -3.58 -3.86 8.68
CA ALA A 74 -2.77 -4.59 9.64
C ALA A 74 -2.65 -6.07 9.28
N ILE A 75 -3.73 -6.71 8.83
CA ILE A 75 -3.71 -8.11 8.35
C ILE A 75 -2.83 -8.22 7.10
N ILE A 76 -3.01 -7.31 6.13
CA ILE A 76 -2.23 -7.33 4.89
C ILE A 76 -0.74 -7.16 5.19
N LEU A 77 -0.36 -6.20 6.02
CA LEU A 77 1.03 -5.98 6.41
C LEU A 77 1.60 -7.20 7.14
N SER A 78 0.84 -7.78 8.07
CA SER A 78 1.27 -8.94 8.85
C SER A 78 1.54 -10.17 7.98
N ILE A 79 0.85 -10.31 6.85
CA ILE A 79 1.02 -11.43 5.91
C ILE A 79 2.05 -11.09 4.81
N ALA A 80 1.97 -9.90 4.21
CA ALA A 80 2.81 -9.51 3.10
C ALA A 80 4.28 -9.35 3.51
N VAL A 81 4.56 -8.71 4.64
CA VAL A 81 5.94 -8.47 5.10
C VAL A 81 6.76 -9.76 5.25
N PRO A 82 6.27 -10.83 5.90
CA PRO A 82 7.02 -12.09 5.95
C PRO A 82 7.00 -12.86 4.64
N LEU A 83 5.97 -12.71 3.81
CA LEU A 83 5.86 -13.43 2.52
C LEU A 83 6.82 -12.89 1.47
N LEU A 84 7.08 -11.57 1.46
CA LEU A 84 7.95 -10.92 0.50
C LEU A 84 9.37 -11.51 0.43
N PRO A 85 10.13 -11.69 1.53
CA PRO A 85 11.44 -12.33 1.49
C PRO A 85 11.40 -13.83 1.17
N ILE A 86 10.24 -14.49 1.35
CA ILE A 86 10.06 -15.90 0.99
C ILE A 86 9.87 -16.05 -0.53
N VAL A 87 9.09 -15.17 -1.14
CA VAL A 87 8.77 -15.20 -2.58
C VAL A 87 9.85 -14.50 -3.42
N PHE A 88 10.40 -13.41 -2.89
CA PHE A 88 11.46 -12.61 -3.48
C PHE A 88 12.65 -12.57 -2.51
N PRO A 89 13.51 -13.61 -2.54
CA PRO A 89 14.69 -13.65 -1.69
C PRO A 89 15.58 -12.42 -1.91
N PHE A 90 16.25 -11.98 -0.86
CA PHE A 90 17.11 -10.80 -0.88
C PHE A 90 18.47 -11.00 -1.59
N GLY A 91 18.72 -12.17 -2.19
CA GLY A 91 20.01 -12.59 -2.73
C GLY A 91 20.02 -12.78 -4.24
#